data_AF-A0A1I0WKU8-F1
#
_entry.id   AF-A0A1I0WKU8-F1
#
_cell.length_a   1.000
_cell.length_b   1.000
_cell.length_c   1.000
_cell.angle_alpha   90.00
_cell.angle_beta   90.00
_cell.angle_gamma   90.00
#
_symmetry.space_group_name_H-M   'P 1'
#
loop_
_entity.id
_entity.type
_entity.pdbx_description
1 polymer ?
#
loop_
_entity_poly.entity_id
_entity_poly.type
_entity_poly.pdbx_seq_one_letter_code
_entity_poly.pdbx_strand_id
1 'polypeptide(L)'
;MSETVRPRRDRLVRLAALLLSAGSLVGVAPGAAAAEGVEPATPHRWSGYPIPATGDADGGWIGGYRVGQTSLYVVTPTRSPNRAGFAAPREVDDLVGRSASRAETQRAAWILSKYGDYRDATQAAAVDAAVYHLLAGGKWHLGSPRGARRIRQSGDPASVARFARIMLRQSRSSAGAYTARLVASSADLGGAVAVTLSVVDGHGRPAAGLPVTLAMPGAASLTSVTGDDGRAVGTFAATVRGWQEVTATVRNVPDHRLHVWPPERSGQAAAAEGGARREVVVAAQAPVRAPQTLSLAADPTQLVLGAAARVVATVGGDGTARAAGATLHGPFASAASAHCGGASMGPVTASVSGDGGYGLPAITPGAGGYYLWRVAVDGTATSVPISACGAAVKVRGRAAVTLRAPPTAAVADVVSAQVTVTGLPFGGPVDVTTTLYGPYASAADACTGTHRDVTQRRPGNGTFSSVSFQVDEPGWYAWRATLPDGDLWLGATSPCAVVGTLTQVSN
;
A
#
# COMPACT_ATOMS: atom_id res chain seq x y z
N MET A 1 33.44 -45.89 54.29
CA MET A 1 33.37 -47.36 54.19
C MET A 1 32.25 -47.69 53.23
N SER A 2 32.55 -48.54 52.23
CA SER A 2 31.63 -49.15 51.25
C SER A 2 30.93 -48.19 50.28
N GLU A 3 30.69 -48.51 49.02
CA GLU A 3 31.23 -49.48 48.07
C GLU A 3 30.69 -49.04 46.69
N THR A 4 31.27 -49.57 45.64
CA THR A 4 31.00 -49.36 44.22
C THR A 4 29.54 -49.52 43.78
N VAL A 5 29.14 -48.87 42.67
CA VAL A 5 28.80 -49.49 41.36
C VAL A 5 28.26 -48.44 40.35
N ARG A 6 28.79 -48.48 39.12
CA ARG A 6 28.43 -47.67 37.92
C ARG A 6 27.07 -48.08 37.31
N PRO A 7 26.43 -47.21 36.51
CA PRO A 7 25.58 -47.64 35.41
C PRO A 7 26.17 -47.39 34.00
N ARG A 8 25.58 -48.14 33.07
CA ARG A 8 25.98 -48.57 31.73
C ARG A 8 26.19 -47.47 30.68
N ARG A 9 27.11 -47.80 29.76
CA ARG A 9 27.49 -47.06 28.54
C ARG A 9 26.49 -47.23 27.40
N ASP A 10 26.37 -46.12 26.68
CA ASP A 10 25.76 -45.92 25.37
C ASP A 10 26.27 -46.87 24.27
N ARG A 11 25.39 -47.18 23.31
CA ARG A 11 25.74 -47.67 21.98
C ARG A 11 24.92 -46.92 20.94
N LEU A 12 25.63 -46.33 19.97
CA LEU A 12 25.32 -46.10 18.55
C LEU A 12 26.12 -44.85 18.11
N VAL A 13 27.44 -45.00 17.98
CA VAL A 13 28.18 -45.29 16.72
C VAL A 13 27.94 -44.24 15.63
N ARG A 14 28.91 -43.33 15.54
CA ARG A 14 29.26 -42.50 14.39
C ARG A 14 30.32 -43.22 13.55
N LEU A 15 30.29 -43.05 12.22
CA LEU A 15 31.44 -42.99 11.29
C LEU A 15 30.84 -42.70 9.89
N ALA A 16 30.96 -41.51 9.29
CA ALA A 16 32.13 -40.84 8.70
C ALA A 16 32.75 -41.60 7.52
N ALA A 17 32.67 -41.04 6.31
CA ALA A 17 33.83 -40.62 5.49
C ALA A 17 33.46 -40.25 4.03
N LEU A 18 34.15 -39.22 3.53
CA LEU A 18 34.24 -38.74 2.14
C LEU A 18 34.88 -39.78 1.19
N LEU A 19 34.60 -39.68 -0.13
CA LEU A 19 35.58 -39.25 -1.17
C LEU A 19 35.04 -39.42 -2.63
N LEU A 20 35.10 -38.30 -3.37
CA LEU A 20 35.49 -38.07 -4.78
C LEU A 20 35.34 -39.15 -5.89
N SER A 21 34.47 -38.81 -6.86
CA SER A 21 34.61 -38.82 -8.33
C SER A 21 35.11 -40.06 -9.10
N ALA A 22 34.27 -40.59 -10.01
CA ALA A 22 34.51 -40.65 -11.48
C ALA A 22 33.35 -41.35 -12.23
N GLY A 23 33.13 -40.89 -13.46
CA GLY A 23 32.18 -41.29 -14.51
C GLY A 23 31.44 -42.64 -14.45
N SER A 24 30.16 -42.59 -14.85
CA SER A 24 29.61 -43.38 -15.95
C SER A 24 28.20 -42.90 -16.31
N LEU A 25 28.04 -42.46 -17.56
CA LEU A 25 26.74 -42.30 -18.23
C LEU A 25 26.02 -43.66 -18.25
N VAL A 26 24.93 -43.78 -17.51
CA VAL A 26 23.91 -44.81 -17.73
C VAL A 26 22.57 -44.09 -17.73
N GLY A 27 21.95 -44.02 -18.91
CA GLY A 27 20.62 -43.46 -19.09
C GLY A 27 19.62 -44.24 -18.27
N VAL A 28 19.11 -43.63 -17.21
CA VAL A 28 17.89 -44.08 -16.55
C VAL A 28 16.75 -43.60 -17.43
N ALA A 29 16.20 -44.53 -18.22
CA ALA A 29 14.95 -44.33 -18.91
C ALA A 29 13.90 -43.84 -17.89
N PRO A 30 13.18 -42.74 -18.15
CA PRO A 30 11.99 -42.46 -17.35
C PRO A 30 11.04 -43.64 -17.53
N GLY A 31 10.72 -44.30 -16.42
CA GLY A 31 9.72 -45.34 -16.38
C GLY A 31 8.45 -44.79 -17.02
N ALA A 32 8.13 -45.30 -18.20
CA ALA A 32 6.84 -45.12 -18.81
C ALA A 32 5.82 -45.66 -17.81
N ALA A 33 5.18 -44.76 -17.07
CA ALA A 33 3.86 -45.03 -16.56
C ALA A 33 3.05 -45.43 -17.79
N ALA A 34 2.72 -46.71 -17.87
CA ALA A 34 1.89 -47.25 -18.91
C ALA A 34 0.64 -46.38 -18.96
N ALA A 35 0.50 -45.62 -20.04
CA ALA A 35 -0.78 -45.07 -20.42
C ALA A 35 -1.69 -46.29 -20.55
N GLU A 36 -2.59 -46.48 -19.59
CA GLU A 36 -3.74 -47.33 -19.80
C GLU A 36 -4.34 -46.88 -21.13
N GLY A 37 -4.32 -47.80 -22.09
CA GLY A 37 -4.91 -47.57 -23.40
C GLY A 37 -6.37 -47.25 -23.18
N VAL A 38 -6.71 -45.95 -23.23
CA VAL A 38 -8.07 -45.52 -23.47
C VAL A 38 -8.38 -46.03 -24.87
N GLU A 39 -9.05 -47.18 -24.97
CA GLU A 39 -9.71 -47.54 -26.22
C GLU A 39 -10.48 -46.30 -26.70
N PRO A 40 -10.35 -45.87 -27.96
CA PRO A 40 -11.13 -44.75 -28.46
C PRO A 40 -12.60 -45.12 -28.33
N ALA A 41 -13.26 -44.59 -27.29
CA ALA A 41 -14.64 -44.89 -27.00
C ALA A 41 -15.45 -44.48 -28.22
N THR A 42 -15.95 -45.48 -28.95
CA THR A 42 -16.69 -45.21 -30.18
C THR A 42 -17.87 -44.29 -29.86
N PRO A 43 -18.06 -43.21 -30.65
CA PRO A 43 -19.11 -42.25 -30.36
C PRO A 43 -20.48 -42.92 -30.49
N HIS A 44 -21.21 -42.96 -29.38
CA HIS A 44 -22.58 -43.47 -29.36
C HIS A 44 -23.58 -42.32 -29.26
N ARG A 45 -24.79 -42.58 -29.76
CA ARG A 45 -25.91 -41.64 -29.65
C ARG A 45 -26.24 -41.47 -28.17
N TRP A 46 -26.27 -40.22 -27.70
CA TRP A 46 -26.41 -39.94 -26.28
C TRP A 46 -27.77 -39.34 -25.94
N SER A 47 -28.19 -38.32 -26.68
CA SER A 47 -29.50 -37.68 -26.50
C SER A 47 -29.95 -37.04 -27.79
N GLY A 48 -31.24 -37.20 -28.14
CA GLY A 48 -31.79 -36.77 -29.42
C GLY A 48 -32.81 -37.74 -30.02
N TYR A 49 -33.02 -37.61 -31.33
CA TYR A 49 -34.00 -38.41 -32.07
C TYR A 49 -33.37 -39.09 -33.29
N PRO A 50 -33.80 -40.33 -33.62
CA PRO A 50 -33.50 -40.92 -34.91
C PRO A 50 -34.21 -40.15 -36.02
N ILE A 51 -33.52 -39.93 -37.13
CA ILE A 51 -34.13 -39.40 -38.36
C ILE A 51 -34.35 -40.58 -39.31
N PRO A 52 -35.60 -40.91 -39.66
CA PRO A 52 -35.89 -41.95 -40.64
C PRO A 52 -35.27 -41.62 -42.00
N ALA A 53 -34.71 -42.64 -42.66
CA ALA A 53 -34.29 -42.55 -44.06
C ALA A 53 -35.51 -42.69 -44.98
N THR A 54 -36.39 -41.69 -44.98
CA THR A 54 -37.41 -41.51 -46.01
C THR A 54 -36.76 -40.81 -47.21
N GLY A 55 -37.15 -41.09 -48.46
CA GLY A 55 -36.49 -40.61 -49.69
C GLY A 55 -36.17 -39.10 -49.77
N ASP A 56 -36.76 -38.26 -48.92
CA ASP A 56 -36.56 -36.81 -48.82
C ASP A 56 -35.66 -36.33 -47.65
N ALA A 57 -35.12 -37.25 -46.85
CA ALA A 57 -34.27 -36.96 -45.70
C ALA A 57 -33.02 -37.84 -45.67
N ASP A 58 -31.89 -37.25 -45.27
CA ASP A 58 -30.57 -37.93 -45.25
C ASP A 58 -30.45 -39.05 -44.19
N GLY A 59 -31.55 -39.42 -43.52
CA GLY A 59 -31.54 -40.34 -42.38
C GLY A 59 -30.62 -39.90 -41.24
N GLY A 60 -30.47 -40.74 -40.21
CA GLY A 60 -29.43 -40.59 -39.19
C GLY A 60 -29.95 -40.21 -37.80
N TRP A 61 -29.34 -39.20 -37.19
CA TRP A 61 -29.58 -38.78 -35.80
C TRP A 61 -29.54 -37.26 -35.71
N ILE A 62 -30.48 -36.65 -34.99
CA ILE A 62 -30.44 -35.23 -34.58
C ILE A 62 -30.26 -35.18 -33.07
N GLY A 63 -29.16 -34.59 -32.62
CA GLY A 63 -28.82 -34.51 -31.21
C GLY A 63 -27.34 -34.78 -30.92
N GLY A 64 -27.04 -34.99 -29.65
CA GLY A 64 -25.69 -35.20 -29.15
C GLY A 64 -25.23 -36.66 -29.24
N TYR A 65 -23.92 -36.81 -29.37
CA TYR A 65 -23.16 -38.04 -29.21
C TYR A 65 -22.38 -37.97 -27.90
N ARG A 66 -21.86 -39.11 -27.43
CA ARG A 66 -20.98 -39.14 -26.26
C ARG A 66 -19.76 -40.02 -26.53
N VAL A 67 -18.61 -39.53 -26.09
CA VAL A 67 -17.32 -40.22 -26.09
C VAL A 67 -16.79 -40.14 -24.67
N GLY A 68 -16.77 -41.27 -23.96
CA GLY A 68 -16.51 -41.29 -22.52
C GLY A 68 -17.55 -40.45 -21.74
N GLN A 69 -17.09 -39.38 -21.08
CA GLN A 69 -17.97 -38.43 -20.39
C GLN A 69 -18.29 -37.18 -21.22
N THR A 70 -17.65 -37.01 -22.37
CA THR A 70 -17.72 -35.80 -23.18
C THR A 70 -18.89 -35.87 -24.16
N SER A 71 -19.72 -34.83 -24.12
CA SER A 71 -20.87 -34.62 -25.01
C SER A 71 -20.39 -33.97 -26.32
N LEU A 72 -20.74 -34.52 -27.47
CA LEU A 72 -20.27 -34.08 -28.79
C LEU A 72 -21.43 -33.78 -29.74
N TYR A 73 -21.29 -32.76 -30.59
CA TYR A 73 -22.25 -32.39 -31.63
C TYR A 73 -21.54 -32.35 -32.97
N VAL A 74 -22.13 -32.96 -34.00
CA VAL A 74 -21.52 -32.98 -35.32
C VAL A 74 -21.44 -31.54 -35.86
N VAL A 75 -20.37 -31.23 -36.59
CA VAL A 75 -20.19 -29.90 -37.23
C VAL A 75 -20.02 -29.99 -38.75
N THR A 76 -19.97 -31.22 -39.30
CA THR A 76 -19.91 -31.49 -40.75
C THR A 76 -21.02 -32.45 -41.18
N PRO A 77 -22.27 -31.98 -41.28
CA PRO A 77 -23.42 -32.83 -41.54
C PRO A 77 -23.43 -33.53 -42.91
N THR A 78 -22.59 -33.08 -43.85
CA THR A 78 -22.49 -33.65 -45.20
C THR A 78 -21.48 -34.80 -45.30
N ARG A 79 -20.73 -35.07 -44.22
CA ARG A 79 -19.73 -36.14 -44.16
C ARG A 79 -20.34 -37.42 -43.60
N SER A 80 -19.71 -38.55 -43.89
CA SER A 80 -20.16 -39.85 -43.39
C SER A 80 -20.11 -39.89 -41.85
N PRO A 81 -21.03 -40.62 -41.19
CA PRO A 81 -21.00 -40.80 -39.74
C PRO A 81 -19.62 -41.28 -39.28
N ASN A 82 -19.14 -40.70 -38.18
CA ASN A 82 -17.85 -41.09 -37.63
C ASN A 82 -17.96 -42.46 -36.94
N ARG A 83 -17.41 -43.48 -37.59
CA ARG A 83 -17.36 -44.87 -37.09
C ARG A 83 -15.97 -45.27 -36.60
N ALA A 84 -14.93 -44.53 -37.01
CA ALA A 84 -13.55 -44.85 -36.67
C ALA A 84 -13.14 -44.25 -35.32
N GLY A 85 -13.82 -43.21 -34.86
CA GLY A 85 -13.45 -42.46 -33.67
C GLY A 85 -12.99 -41.05 -34.00
N PHE A 86 -12.78 -40.27 -32.96
CA PHE A 86 -12.27 -38.91 -33.08
C PHE A 86 -10.84 -38.85 -32.58
N ALA A 87 -9.99 -38.14 -33.31
CA ALA A 87 -8.68 -37.76 -32.81
C ALA A 87 -8.81 -36.68 -31.72
N ALA A 88 -7.71 -36.41 -31.03
CA ALA A 88 -7.66 -35.48 -29.91
C ALA A 88 -8.27 -34.10 -30.25
N PRO A 89 -9.05 -33.50 -29.33
CA PRO A 89 -9.71 -32.22 -29.57
C PRO A 89 -8.70 -31.10 -29.80
N ARG A 90 -9.09 -30.15 -30.66
CA ARG A 90 -8.34 -28.93 -30.96
C ARG A 90 -9.21 -27.72 -30.66
N GLU A 91 -8.67 -26.82 -29.85
CA GLU A 91 -9.29 -25.52 -29.60
C GLU A 91 -9.11 -24.63 -30.84
N VAL A 92 -10.21 -24.05 -31.34
CA VAL A 92 -10.19 -23.17 -32.51
C VAL A 92 -10.96 -21.89 -32.25
N ASP A 93 -10.37 -20.77 -32.65
CA ASP A 93 -11.02 -19.44 -32.66
C ASP A 93 -11.93 -19.26 -33.87
N ASP A 94 -11.63 -19.97 -34.97
CA ASP A 94 -12.41 -19.97 -36.19
C ASP A 94 -12.28 -21.30 -36.93
N LEU A 95 -13.36 -21.73 -37.59
CA LEU A 95 -13.36 -22.88 -38.49
C LEU A 95 -12.97 -22.41 -39.91
N VAL A 96 -11.71 -21.99 -40.06
CA VAL A 96 -11.16 -21.47 -41.32
C VAL A 96 -11.37 -22.48 -42.46
N GLY A 97 -11.86 -22.00 -43.61
CA GLY A 97 -12.15 -22.82 -44.80
C GLY A 97 -13.55 -23.46 -44.80
N ARG A 98 -14.44 -23.06 -43.89
CA ARG A 98 -15.87 -23.42 -43.86
C ARG A 98 -16.74 -22.18 -43.98
N SER A 99 -18.03 -22.38 -44.25
CA SER A 99 -19.04 -21.33 -44.47
C SER A 99 -19.39 -20.47 -43.24
N ALA A 100 -18.67 -20.59 -42.13
CA ALA A 100 -18.97 -19.92 -40.87
C ALA A 100 -17.96 -18.81 -40.61
N SER A 101 -18.46 -17.63 -40.24
CA SER A 101 -17.65 -16.52 -39.75
C SER A 101 -17.14 -16.77 -38.33
N ARG A 102 -16.07 -16.08 -37.92
CA ARG A 102 -15.60 -16.05 -36.53
C ARG A 102 -16.71 -15.77 -35.51
N ALA A 103 -17.62 -14.85 -35.83
CA ALA A 103 -18.75 -14.52 -34.96
C ALA A 103 -19.74 -15.70 -34.83
N GLU A 104 -19.98 -16.44 -35.90
CA GLU A 104 -20.79 -17.67 -35.86
C GLU A 104 -20.09 -18.79 -35.09
N THR A 105 -18.77 -18.92 -35.24
CA THR A 105 -17.94 -19.83 -34.44
C THR A 105 -18.08 -19.55 -32.94
N GLN A 106 -17.92 -18.30 -32.52
CA GLN A 106 -18.09 -17.89 -31.12
C GLN A 106 -19.51 -18.13 -30.61
N ARG A 107 -20.52 -17.88 -31.45
CA ARG A 107 -21.92 -18.15 -31.11
C ARG A 107 -22.20 -19.63 -30.93
N ALA A 108 -21.60 -20.49 -31.75
CA ALA A 108 -21.74 -21.93 -31.64
C ALA A 108 -21.04 -22.45 -30.37
N ALA A 109 -19.82 -21.97 -30.09
CA ALA A 109 -19.10 -22.26 -28.85
C ALA A 109 -19.95 -21.92 -27.63
N TRP A 110 -20.51 -20.71 -27.58
CA TRP A 110 -21.37 -20.29 -26.48
C TRP A 110 -22.61 -21.17 -26.30
N ILE A 111 -23.27 -21.58 -27.40
CA ILE A 111 -24.44 -22.49 -27.35
C ILE A 111 -24.01 -23.85 -26.80
N LEU A 112 -22.90 -24.40 -27.29
CA LEU A 112 -22.36 -25.67 -26.86
C LEU A 112 -21.97 -25.64 -25.38
N SER A 113 -21.29 -24.59 -24.92
CA SER A 113 -20.96 -24.38 -23.51
C SER A 113 -22.19 -24.31 -22.62
N LYS A 114 -23.20 -23.52 -23.03
CA LYS A 114 -24.37 -23.25 -22.18
C LYS A 114 -25.39 -24.38 -22.18
N TYR A 115 -25.58 -25.06 -23.32
CA TYR A 115 -26.68 -25.99 -23.55
C TYR A 115 -26.26 -27.39 -23.97
N GLY A 116 -25.00 -27.60 -24.33
CA GLY A 116 -24.52 -28.83 -24.96
C GLY A 116 -24.39 -30.05 -24.04
N ASP A 117 -24.33 -29.87 -22.72
CA ASP A 117 -24.17 -31.00 -21.78
C ASP A 117 -25.48 -31.47 -21.11
N TYR A 118 -26.62 -31.06 -21.66
CA TYR A 118 -27.92 -31.48 -21.13
C TYR A 118 -28.38 -32.81 -21.76
N ARG A 119 -29.00 -33.66 -20.92
CA ARG A 119 -29.49 -34.99 -21.32
C ARG A 119 -30.86 -34.99 -22.01
N ASP A 120 -31.58 -33.89 -22.03
CA ASP A 120 -32.90 -33.80 -22.67
C ASP A 120 -32.82 -33.92 -24.20
N ALA A 121 -33.61 -34.83 -24.78
CA ALA A 121 -33.57 -35.13 -26.21
C ALA A 121 -33.97 -33.94 -27.09
N THR A 122 -34.97 -33.16 -26.63
CA THR A 122 -35.44 -31.96 -27.33
C THR A 122 -34.34 -30.90 -27.36
N GLN A 123 -33.69 -30.66 -26.22
CA GLN A 123 -32.61 -29.70 -26.09
C GLN A 123 -31.39 -30.13 -26.90
N ALA A 124 -30.96 -31.39 -26.81
CA ALA A 124 -29.84 -31.90 -27.59
C ALA A 124 -30.09 -31.77 -29.10
N ALA A 125 -31.30 -32.11 -29.56
CA ALA A 125 -31.69 -31.91 -30.95
C ALA A 125 -31.70 -30.43 -31.37
N ALA A 126 -32.12 -29.53 -30.47
CA ALA A 126 -32.09 -28.09 -30.69
C ALA A 126 -30.66 -27.52 -30.75
N VAL A 127 -29.75 -28.02 -29.91
CA VAL A 127 -28.31 -27.68 -29.96
C VAL A 127 -27.72 -28.11 -31.31
N ASP A 128 -27.95 -29.34 -31.76
CA ASP A 128 -27.49 -29.83 -33.07
C ASP A 128 -28.00 -28.94 -34.21
N ALA A 129 -29.30 -28.62 -34.22
CA ALA A 129 -29.90 -27.74 -35.22
C ALA A 129 -29.32 -26.31 -35.20
N ALA A 130 -29.05 -25.76 -34.02
CA ALA A 130 -28.44 -24.43 -33.88
C ALA A 130 -26.96 -24.41 -34.31
N VAL A 131 -26.21 -25.46 -33.96
CA VAL A 131 -24.81 -25.63 -34.39
C VAL A 131 -24.73 -25.75 -35.90
N TYR A 132 -25.59 -26.55 -36.55
CA TYR A 132 -25.66 -26.62 -38.02
C TYR A 132 -26.05 -25.29 -38.65
N HIS A 133 -27.00 -24.57 -38.07
CA HIS A 133 -27.39 -23.25 -38.57
C HIS A 133 -26.22 -22.27 -38.61
N LEU A 134 -25.31 -22.33 -37.63
CA LEU A 134 -24.14 -21.44 -37.53
C LEU A 134 -22.93 -21.95 -38.32
N LEU A 135 -22.59 -23.23 -38.17
CA LEU A 135 -21.32 -23.77 -38.64
C LEU A 135 -21.37 -24.39 -40.04
N ALA A 136 -22.52 -24.95 -40.43
CA ALA A 136 -22.70 -25.56 -41.75
C ALA A 136 -23.36 -24.63 -42.76
N GLY A 137 -24.15 -23.66 -42.30
CA GLY A 137 -24.73 -22.58 -43.11
C GLY A 137 -25.62 -23.03 -44.28
N GLY A 138 -26.09 -22.06 -45.07
CA GLY A 138 -26.80 -22.28 -46.33
C GLY A 138 -28.01 -23.22 -46.23
N LYS A 139 -27.88 -24.43 -46.80
CA LYS A 139 -28.95 -25.45 -46.81
C LYS A 139 -29.34 -25.92 -45.38
N TRP A 140 -28.46 -25.76 -44.40
CA TRP A 140 -28.65 -26.24 -43.02
C TRP A 140 -29.20 -25.19 -42.05
N HIS A 141 -29.47 -23.95 -42.49
CA HIS A 141 -30.19 -23.00 -41.65
C HIS A 141 -31.58 -23.53 -41.25
N LEU A 142 -32.06 -23.18 -40.06
CA LEU A 142 -33.36 -23.61 -39.54
C LEU A 142 -34.55 -23.38 -40.51
N GLY A 143 -34.51 -22.31 -41.30
CA GLY A 143 -35.57 -21.97 -42.28
C GLY A 143 -35.35 -22.57 -43.68
N SER A 144 -34.17 -23.13 -43.95
CA SER A 144 -33.86 -23.74 -45.24
C SER A 144 -34.55 -25.09 -45.38
N PRO A 145 -34.87 -25.57 -46.60
CA PRO A 145 -35.60 -26.83 -46.80
C PRO A 145 -34.99 -28.03 -46.06
N ARG A 146 -33.65 -28.16 -46.08
CA ARG A 146 -32.94 -29.28 -45.44
C ARG A 146 -32.89 -29.16 -43.92
N GLY A 147 -32.56 -27.98 -43.37
CA GLY A 147 -32.63 -27.73 -41.93
C GLY A 147 -34.04 -27.89 -41.34
N ALA A 148 -35.06 -27.34 -42.03
CA ALA A 148 -36.45 -27.45 -41.60
C ALA A 148 -36.99 -28.89 -41.66
N ARG A 149 -36.62 -29.67 -42.69
CA ARG A 149 -36.97 -31.10 -42.76
C ARG A 149 -36.39 -31.90 -41.60
N ARG A 150 -35.10 -31.68 -41.29
CA ARG A 150 -34.41 -32.34 -40.18
C ARG A 150 -35.14 -32.14 -38.85
N ILE A 151 -35.61 -30.92 -38.59
CA ILE A 151 -36.37 -30.58 -37.38
C ILE A 151 -37.78 -31.20 -37.42
N ARG A 152 -38.49 -31.18 -38.56
CA ARG A 152 -39.81 -31.81 -38.71
C ARG A 152 -39.80 -33.31 -38.44
N GLN A 153 -38.66 -33.96 -38.62
CA GLN A 153 -38.46 -35.38 -38.37
C GLN A 153 -37.91 -35.69 -36.97
N SER A 154 -37.70 -34.67 -36.14
CA SER A 154 -37.47 -34.88 -34.71
C SER A 154 -38.76 -35.33 -34.03
N GLY A 155 -38.66 -35.99 -32.87
CA GLY A 155 -39.84 -36.46 -32.12
C GLY A 155 -40.70 -35.32 -31.57
N ASP A 156 -40.16 -34.11 -31.43
CA ASP A 156 -40.90 -32.89 -31.08
C ASP A 156 -40.43 -31.67 -31.90
N PRO A 157 -40.91 -31.53 -33.15
CA PRO A 157 -40.47 -30.47 -34.05
C PRO A 157 -40.73 -29.06 -33.53
N ALA A 158 -41.84 -28.85 -32.83
CA ALA A 158 -42.26 -27.54 -32.36
C ALA A 158 -41.32 -27.05 -31.26
N SER A 159 -41.02 -27.89 -30.27
CA SER A 159 -40.12 -27.53 -29.17
C SER A 159 -38.67 -27.43 -29.63
N VAL A 160 -38.19 -28.35 -30.49
CA VAL A 160 -36.83 -28.29 -31.06
C VAL A 160 -36.63 -26.97 -31.82
N ALA A 161 -37.58 -26.59 -32.69
CA ALA A 161 -37.51 -25.33 -33.42
C ALA A 161 -37.54 -24.12 -32.48
N ARG A 162 -38.37 -24.14 -31.44
CA ARG A 162 -38.47 -23.06 -30.45
C ARG A 162 -37.17 -22.88 -29.68
N PHE A 163 -36.61 -23.96 -29.14
CA PHE A 163 -35.36 -23.91 -28.38
C PHE A 163 -34.17 -23.49 -29.24
N ALA A 164 -34.04 -24.02 -30.47
CA ALA A 164 -32.97 -23.63 -31.38
C ALA A 164 -33.02 -22.11 -31.67
N ARG A 165 -34.21 -21.54 -31.88
CA ARG A 165 -34.37 -20.08 -32.05
C ARG A 165 -34.02 -19.30 -30.78
N ILE A 166 -34.34 -19.79 -29.58
CA ILE A 166 -33.95 -19.16 -28.32
C ILE A 166 -32.42 -19.14 -28.19
N MET A 167 -31.77 -20.28 -28.40
CA MET A 167 -30.31 -20.42 -28.33
C MET A 167 -29.60 -19.48 -29.32
N LEU A 168 -30.08 -19.43 -30.56
CA LEU A 168 -29.54 -18.53 -31.59
C LEU A 168 -29.74 -17.05 -31.27
N ARG A 169 -30.87 -16.68 -30.67
CA ARG A 169 -31.13 -15.29 -30.25
C ARG A 169 -30.22 -14.89 -29.09
N GLN A 170 -30.11 -15.71 -28.05
CA GLN A 170 -29.27 -15.41 -26.89
C GLN A 170 -27.78 -15.45 -27.23
N SER A 171 -27.33 -16.32 -28.15
CA SER A 171 -25.93 -16.34 -28.55
C SER A 171 -25.52 -15.02 -29.24
N ARG A 172 -26.43 -14.35 -29.96
CA ARG A 172 -26.14 -13.02 -30.54
C ARG A 172 -25.92 -11.96 -29.48
N SER A 173 -26.49 -12.11 -28.29
CA SER A 173 -26.34 -11.12 -27.22
C SER A 173 -25.19 -11.42 -26.27
N SER A 174 -24.71 -12.66 -26.19
CA SER A 174 -23.84 -13.08 -25.08
C SER A 174 -22.64 -13.92 -25.47
N ALA A 175 -22.49 -14.29 -26.74
CA ALA A 175 -21.28 -14.95 -27.21
C ALA A 175 -20.08 -14.00 -27.20
N GLY A 176 -18.87 -14.57 -27.22
CA GLY A 176 -17.61 -13.84 -27.16
C GLY A 176 -16.93 -13.99 -25.80
N ALA A 177 -15.76 -13.35 -25.67
CA ALA A 177 -14.91 -13.49 -24.49
C ALA A 177 -15.51 -12.75 -23.29
N TYR A 178 -15.75 -13.47 -22.19
CA TYR A 178 -16.21 -12.89 -20.93
C TYR A 178 -15.06 -12.17 -20.26
N THR A 179 -15.36 -11.09 -19.55
CA THR A 179 -14.36 -10.32 -18.80
C THR A 179 -14.80 -10.15 -17.36
N ALA A 180 -13.84 -10.22 -16.45
CA ALA A 180 -14.05 -10.06 -15.03
C ALA A 180 -13.17 -8.91 -14.52
N ARG A 181 -13.71 -8.09 -13.62
CA ARG A 181 -13.01 -7.00 -12.96
C ARG A 181 -13.23 -7.08 -11.46
N LEU A 182 -12.14 -7.12 -10.71
CA LEU A 182 -12.15 -7.13 -9.26
C LEU A 182 -11.72 -5.76 -8.72
N VAL A 183 -12.47 -5.25 -7.75
CA VAL A 183 -12.11 -4.04 -7.00
C VAL A 183 -12.17 -4.38 -5.52
N ALA A 184 -11.15 -3.96 -4.78
CA ALA A 184 -11.10 -4.09 -3.33
C ALA A 184 -10.88 -2.71 -2.69
N SER A 185 -11.55 -2.44 -1.58
CA SER A 185 -11.42 -1.19 -0.84
C SER A 185 -10.15 -1.18 0.02
N SER A 186 -9.75 0.01 0.46
CA SER A 186 -8.83 0.13 1.61
C SER A 186 -9.57 -0.15 2.92
N ALA A 187 -8.83 -0.50 3.95
CA ALA A 187 -9.33 -0.65 5.32
C ALA A 187 -8.25 -0.25 6.34
N ASP A 188 -8.66 0.07 7.56
CA ASP A 188 -7.73 0.13 8.70
C ASP A 188 -7.67 -1.25 9.38
N LEU A 189 -6.56 -1.56 10.06
CA LEU A 189 -6.38 -2.81 10.79
C LEU A 189 -7.50 -2.99 11.83
N GLY A 190 -8.17 -4.14 11.80
CA GLY A 190 -9.38 -4.44 12.58
C GLY A 190 -10.70 -4.04 11.90
N GLY A 191 -10.65 -3.33 10.76
CA GLY A 191 -11.80 -3.00 9.93
C GLY A 191 -12.15 -4.11 8.92
N ALA A 192 -12.78 -3.73 7.81
CA ALA A 192 -13.18 -4.67 6.76
C ALA A 192 -12.78 -4.18 5.35
N VAL A 193 -12.25 -5.10 4.55
CA VAL A 193 -11.99 -4.92 3.12
C VAL A 193 -13.24 -5.33 2.35
N ALA A 194 -13.91 -4.37 1.71
CA ALA A 194 -15.04 -4.61 0.82
C ALA A 194 -14.54 -4.96 -0.58
N VAL A 195 -15.12 -6.00 -1.17
CA VAL A 195 -14.71 -6.55 -2.46
C VAL A 195 -15.92 -6.59 -3.38
N THR A 196 -15.73 -6.13 -4.62
CA THR A 196 -16.74 -6.20 -5.67
C THR A 196 -16.12 -6.77 -6.93
N LEU A 197 -16.61 -7.94 -7.33
CA LEU A 197 -16.37 -8.52 -8.64
C LEU A 197 -17.49 -8.09 -9.58
N SER A 198 -17.15 -7.68 -10.80
CA SER A 198 -18.09 -7.49 -11.91
C SER A 198 -17.69 -8.38 -13.08
N VAL A 199 -18.64 -9.15 -13.61
CA VAL A 199 -18.44 -10.02 -14.76
C VAL A 199 -19.41 -9.60 -15.87
N VAL A 200 -18.87 -9.42 -17.06
CA VAL A 200 -19.66 -9.11 -18.26
C VAL A 200 -19.39 -10.13 -19.37
N ASP A 201 -20.41 -10.37 -20.17
CA ASP A 201 -20.34 -11.24 -21.35
C ASP A 201 -19.55 -10.61 -22.50
N GLY A 202 -19.41 -11.32 -23.62
CA GLY A 202 -18.67 -10.87 -24.80
C GLY A 202 -19.21 -9.59 -25.47
N HIS A 203 -20.36 -9.08 -25.03
CA HIS A 203 -20.95 -7.82 -25.52
C HIS A 203 -21.03 -6.76 -24.42
N GLY A 204 -20.38 -6.97 -23.27
CA GLY A 204 -20.35 -6.03 -22.16
C GLY A 204 -21.63 -6.02 -21.31
N ARG A 205 -22.53 -7.01 -21.46
CA ARG A 205 -23.72 -7.11 -20.62
C ARG A 205 -23.43 -7.88 -19.33
N PRO A 206 -24.13 -7.61 -18.23
CA PRO A 206 -24.05 -8.40 -17.00
C PRO A 206 -24.13 -9.92 -17.21
N ALA A 207 -23.15 -10.65 -16.67
CA ALA A 207 -23.13 -12.11 -16.71
C ALA A 207 -23.61 -12.69 -15.37
N ALA A 208 -24.90 -13.03 -15.29
CA ALA A 208 -25.55 -13.54 -14.09
C ALA A 208 -25.39 -15.07 -13.88
N GLY A 209 -25.48 -15.50 -12.63
CA GLY A 209 -25.54 -16.92 -12.22
C GLY A 209 -24.22 -17.68 -12.33
N LEU A 210 -23.08 -16.98 -12.44
CA LEU A 210 -21.76 -17.61 -12.47
C LEU A 210 -21.27 -17.84 -11.04
N PRO A 211 -20.86 -19.07 -10.66
CA PRO A 211 -20.26 -19.31 -9.35
C PRO A 211 -18.96 -18.54 -9.16
N VAL A 212 -18.81 -17.91 -8.01
CA VAL A 212 -17.66 -17.08 -7.64
C VAL A 212 -17.12 -17.53 -6.29
N THR A 213 -15.81 -17.70 -6.22
CA THR A 213 -15.07 -17.81 -4.95
C THR A 213 -14.19 -16.59 -4.79
N LEU A 214 -14.36 -15.84 -3.70
CA LEU A 214 -13.47 -14.75 -3.30
C LEU A 214 -12.54 -15.25 -2.20
N ALA A 215 -11.26 -14.90 -2.27
CA ALA A 215 -10.28 -15.26 -1.25
C ALA A 215 -9.34 -14.10 -0.94
N MET A 216 -8.91 -14.02 0.32
CA MET A 216 -7.90 -13.10 0.82
C MET A 216 -7.03 -13.85 1.84
N PRO A 217 -5.69 -13.69 1.83
CA PRO A 217 -4.80 -14.33 2.78
C PRO A 217 -5.24 -14.13 4.24
N GLY A 218 -5.19 -15.19 5.03
CA GLY A 218 -5.57 -15.15 6.44
C GLY A 218 -7.08 -15.06 6.73
N ALA A 219 -7.93 -15.11 5.70
CA ALA A 219 -9.38 -15.14 5.86
C ALA A 219 -10.01 -16.39 5.22
N ALA A 220 -11.19 -16.78 5.70
CA ALA A 220 -11.98 -17.84 5.07
C ALA A 220 -12.51 -17.37 3.71
N SER A 221 -12.46 -18.26 2.71
CA SER A 221 -12.99 -17.96 1.38
C SER A 221 -14.51 -17.77 1.41
N LEU A 222 -14.99 -16.81 0.60
CA LEU A 222 -16.42 -16.54 0.43
C LEU A 222 -16.89 -17.13 -0.89
N THR A 223 -17.98 -17.89 -0.88
CA THR A 223 -18.61 -18.42 -2.09
C THR A 223 -19.92 -17.72 -2.35
N SER A 224 -20.17 -17.37 -3.61
CA SER A 224 -21.39 -16.68 -4.05
C SER A 224 -21.65 -16.98 -5.54
N VAL A 225 -22.68 -16.36 -6.10
CA VAL A 225 -22.94 -16.33 -7.54
C VAL A 225 -23.08 -14.89 -7.99
N THR A 226 -22.76 -14.60 -9.25
CA THR A 226 -23.05 -13.27 -9.81
C THR A 226 -24.55 -13.03 -9.86
N GLY A 227 -24.99 -11.86 -9.39
CA GLY A 227 -26.38 -11.42 -9.48
C GLY A 227 -26.80 -11.05 -10.91
N ASP A 228 -28.04 -10.61 -11.08
CA ASP A 228 -28.57 -10.16 -12.38
C ASP A 228 -27.82 -8.94 -12.95
N ASP A 229 -27.17 -8.17 -12.07
CA ASP A 229 -26.26 -7.07 -12.42
C ASP A 229 -24.84 -7.53 -12.76
N GLY A 230 -24.58 -8.84 -12.76
CA GLY A 230 -23.31 -9.44 -13.08
C GLY A 230 -22.27 -9.29 -11.98
N ARG A 231 -22.69 -8.92 -10.76
CA ARG A 231 -21.77 -8.66 -9.65
C ARG A 231 -21.84 -9.72 -8.56
N ALA A 232 -20.69 -9.91 -7.91
CA ALA A 232 -20.58 -10.64 -6.66
C ALA A 232 -19.82 -9.76 -5.67
N VAL A 233 -20.32 -9.68 -4.44
CA VAL A 233 -19.75 -8.84 -3.39
C VAL A 233 -19.37 -9.66 -2.18
N GLY A 234 -18.37 -9.21 -1.44
CA GLY A 234 -17.92 -9.85 -0.22
C GLY A 234 -17.15 -8.88 0.68
N THR A 235 -17.00 -9.26 1.93
CA THR A 235 -16.26 -8.47 2.92
C THR A 235 -15.34 -9.38 3.72
N PHE A 236 -14.07 -9.01 3.83
CA PHE A 236 -13.08 -9.71 4.63
C PHE A 236 -12.64 -8.87 5.82
N ALA A 237 -12.39 -9.50 6.98
CA ALA A 237 -11.80 -8.82 8.12
C ALA A 237 -10.34 -8.44 7.84
N ALA A 238 -9.97 -7.19 8.10
CA ALA A 238 -8.63 -6.67 7.86
C ALA A 238 -7.71 -6.98 9.06
N THR A 239 -7.24 -8.22 9.17
CA THR A 239 -6.45 -8.71 10.32
C THR A 239 -4.94 -8.57 10.15
N VAL A 240 -4.47 -8.41 8.91
CA VAL A 240 -3.05 -8.29 8.57
C VAL A 240 -2.83 -6.94 7.89
N ARG A 241 -1.83 -6.18 8.38
CA ARG A 241 -1.45 -4.89 7.81
C ARG A 241 -0.70 -5.03 6.49
N GLY A 242 -0.70 -3.98 5.68
CA GLY A 242 0.01 -3.95 4.40
C GLY A 242 -0.90 -4.24 3.21
N TRP A 243 -0.30 -4.45 2.05
CA TRP A 243 -1.02 -4.84 0.84
C TRP A 243 -1.48 -6.29 0.93
N GLN A 244 -2.79 -6.50 0.81
CA GLN A 244 -3.41 -7.81 0.77
C GLN A 244 -3.87 -8.12 -0.64
N GLU A 245 -3.45 -9.27 -1.18
CA GLU A 245 -3.94 -9.74 -2.46
C GLU A 245 -5.32 -10.38 -2.29
N VAL A 246 -6.33 -9.82 -2.95
CA VAL A 246 -7.66 -10.39 -3.03
C VAL A 246 -7.79 -11.07 -4.38
N THR A 247 -8.22 -12.33 -4.39
CA THR A 247 -8.45 -13.11 -5.62
C THR A 247 -9.93 -13.43 -5.78
N ALA A 248 -10.39 -13.48 -7.02
CA ALA A 248 -11.72 -13.92 -7.39
C ALA A 248 -11.63 -14.97 -8.49
N THR A 249 -12.21 -16.13 -8.23
CA THR A 249 -12.30 -17.25 -9.16
C THR A 249 -13.74 -17.40 -9.64
N VAL A 250 -13.97 -17.14 -10.92
CA VAL A 250 -15.27 -17.28 -11.58
C VAL A 250 -15.29 -18.59 -12.34
N ARG A 251 -16.19 -19.50 -11.96
CA ARG A 251 -16.33 -20.82 -12.58
C ARG A 251 -17.48 -20.86 -13.56
N ASN A 252 -17.51 -21.95 -14.35
CA ASN A 252 -18.57 -22.22 -15.32
C ASN A 252 -18.78 -21.09 -16.34
N VAL A 253 -17.74 -20.33 -16.66
CA VAL A 253 -17.80 -19.27 -17.68
C VAL A 253 -17.97 -19.94 -19.05
N PRO A 254 -18.99 -19.57 -19.85
CA PRO A 254 -19.15 -20.11 -21.19
C PRO A 254 -17.89 -19.87 -22.03
N ASP A 255 -17.44 -20.90 -22.75
CA ASP A 255 -16.33 -20.72 -23.67
C ASP A 255 -16.77 -19.97 -24.92
N HIS A 256 -15.84 -19.20 -25.48
CA HIS A 256 -16.00 -18.50 -26.74
C HIS A 256 -15.27 -19.20 -27.88
N ARG A 257 -14.53 -20.28 -27.59
CA ARG A 257 -13.80 -21.10 -28.55
C ARG A 257 -14.43 -22.47 -28.69
N LEU A 258 -14.33 -23.04 -29.89
CA LEU A 258 -14.79 -24.40 -30.14
C LEU A 258 -13.68 -25.40 -29.82
N HIS A 259 -14.04 -26.47 -29.12
CA HIS A 259 -13.19 -27.65 -28.99
C HIS A 259 -13.63 -28.67 -30.03
N VAL A 260 -12.92 -28.68 -31.16
CA VAL A 260 -13.28 -29.49 -32.33
C VAL A 260 -12.55 -30.81 -32.27
N TRP A 261 -13.32 -31.88 -32.39
CA TRP A 261 -12.88 -33.26 -32.46
C TRP A 261 -12.79 -33.67 -33.94
N PRO A 262 -11.59 -33.68 -34.55
CA PRO A 262 -11.43 -34.10 -35.94
C PRO A 262 -11.63 -35.62 -36.06
N PRO A 263 -12.14 -36.10 -37.22
CA PRO A 263 -12.24 -37.53 -37.45
C PRO A 263 -10.85 -38.15 -37.60
N GLU A 264 -10.68 -39.39 -37.16
CA GLU A 264 -9.44 -40.15 -37.42
C GLU A 264 -9.26 -40.47 -38.91
N ARG A 265 -10.37 -40.71 -39.62
CA ARG A 265 -10.37 -41.01 -41.06
C ARG A 265 -10.88 -39.84 -41.88
N SER A 266 -10.16 -39.54 -42.97
CA SER A 266 -10.62 -38.57 -43.96
C SER A 266 -12.00 -38.97 -44.52
N GLY A 267 -12.88 -37.99 -44.73
CA GLY A 267 -14.25 -38.26 -45.21
C GLY A 267 -15.31 -38.44 -44.12
N GLN A 268 -14.91 -38.70 -42.87
CA GLN A 268 -15.85 -38.82 -41.74
C GLN A 268 -16.17 -37.47 -41.10
N ALA A 269 -17.24 -37.45 -40.32
CA ALA A 269 -17.72 -36.22 -39.69
C ALA A 269 -16.84 -35.79 -38.51
N ALA A 270 -16.55 -34.49 -38.43
CA ALA A 270 -16.00 -33.85 -37.24
C ALA A 270 -17.12 -33.47 -36.26
N ALA A 271 -16.78 -33.35 -34.98
CA ALA A 271 -17.69 -32.89 -33.94
C ALA A 271 -17.08 -31.74 -33.13
N ALA A 272 -17.90 -31.07 -32.34
CA ALA A 272 -17.50 -30.08 -31.36
C ALA A 272 -18.06 -30.46 -29.99
N GLU A 273 -17.27 -30.16 -28.96
CA GLU A 273 -17.61 -30.44 -27.57
C GLU A 273 -18.75 -29.57 -27.06
N GLY A 274 -19.75 -30.21 -26.44
CA GLY A 274 -20.77 -29.57 -25.63
C GLY A 274 -20.36 -29.55 -24.16
N GLY A 275 -20.73 -28.48 -23.46
CA GLY A 275 -20.43 -28.33 -22.03
C GLY A 275 -19.08 -27.70 -21.70
N ALA A 276 -18.25 -27.37 -22.69
CA ALA A 276 -16.97 -26.72 -22.44
C ALA A 276 -17.16 -25.41 -21.64
N ARG A 277 -16.51 -25.30 -20.49
CA ARG A 277 -16.53 -24.12 -19.61
C ARG A 277 -15.10 -23.76 -19.22
N ARG A 278 -14.91 -22.49 -18.85
CA ARG A 278 -13.65 -21.97 -18.37
C ARG A 278 -13.75 -21.44 -16.95
N GLU A 279 -12.60 -21.39 -16.31
CA GLU A 279 -12.38 -20.65 -15.09
C GLU A 279 -11.68 -19.32 -15.44
N VAL A 280 -12.14 -18.23 -14.84
CA VAL A 280 -11.51 -16.91 -14.94
C VAL A 280 -11.06 -16.50 -13.54
N VAL A 281 -9.76 -16.25 -13.40
CA VAL A 281 -9.16 -15.81 -12.13
C VAL A 281 -8.67 -14.38 -12.30
N VAL A 282 -9.06 -13.50 -11.39
CA VAL A 282 -8.60 -12.11 -11.34
C VAL A 282 -8.16 -11.76 -9.93
N ALA A 283 -7.22 -10.84 -9.81
CA ALA A 283 -6.69 -10.38 -8.53
C ALA A 283 -6.74 -8.85 -8.43
N ALA A 284 -6.82 -8.35 -7.20
CA ALA A 284 -6.76 -6.94 -6.86
C ALA A 284 -5.98 -6.76 -5.56
N GLN A 285 -5.32 -5.61 -5.40
CA GLN A 285 -4.58 -5.28 -4.19
C GLN A 285 -5.44 -4.40 -3.28
N ALA A 286 -5.59 -4.81 -2.02
CA ALA A 286 -6.32 -4.10 -0.98
C ALA A 286 -5.34 -3.57 0.07
N PRO A 287 -5.20 -2.25 0.25
CA PRO A 287 -4.30 -1.74 1.27
C PRO A 287 -4.97 -1.73 2.65
N VAL A 288 -4.34 -2.41 3.61
CA VAL A 288 -4.74 -2.39 5.02
C VAL A 288 -3.79 -1.50 5.81
N ARG A 289 -4.31 -0.36 6.30
CA ARG A 289 -3.54 0.63 7.04
C ARG A 289 -3.38 0.25 8.49
N ALA A 290 -2.17 0.42 9.03
CA ALA A 290 -1.90 0.31 10.45
C ALA A 290 -1.34 1.62 11.01
N PRO A 291 -1.44 1.84 12.34
CA PRO A 291 -0.72 2.92 12.99
C PRO A 291 0.80 2.80 12.73
N GLN A 292 1.43 3.94 12.50
CA GLN A 292 2.88 4.08 12.50
C GLN A 292 3.35 4.64 13.86
N THR A 293 4.64 4.55 14.15
CA THR A 293 5.26 5.07 15.36
C THR A 293 6.10 6.31 15.05
N LEU A 294 6.13 7.26 15.97
CA LEU A 294 6.90 8.49 15.85
C LEU A 294 7.46 8.88 17.22
N SER A 295 8.78 9.05 17.30
CA SER A 295 9.46 9.63 18.45
C SER A 295 10.35 10.80 18.04
N LEU A 296 10.49 11.80 18.91
CA LEU A 296 11.18 13.05 18.62
C LEU A 296 12.32 13.28 19.60
N ALA A 297 13.47 13.71 19.09
CA ALA A 297 14.60 14.15 19.90
C ALA A 297 15.12 15.50 19.38
N ALA A 298 15.34 16.46 20.27
CA ALA A 298 15.98 17.72 19.92
C ALA A 298 17.48 17.50 19.77
N ASP A 299 18.08 18.07 18.73
CA ASP A 299 19.52 17.99 18.48
C ASP A 299 20.06 19.36 18.03
N PRO A 300 20.68 20.16 18.91
CA PRO A 300 20.87 19.93 20.34
C PRO A 300 19.66 20.36 21.19
N THR A 301 19.63 19.95 22.46
CA THR A 301 18.59 20.33 23.43
C THR A 301 18.78 21.73 24.03
N GLN A 302 19.98 22.30 23.91
CA GLN A 302 20.31 23.65 24.38
C GLN A 302 21.04 24.44 23.29
N LEU A 303 20.67 25.70 23.14
CA LEU A 303 21.15 26.63 22.13
C LEU A 303 21.40 28.00 22.74
N VAL A 304 22.21 28.79 22.05
CA VAL A 304 22.30 30.24 22.27
C VAL A 304 21.63 30.94 21.10
N LEU A 305 21.00 32.08 21.35
CA LEU A 305 20.33 32.88 20.34
C LEU A 305 21.23 33.11 19.11
N GLY A 306 20.68 32.85 17.92
CA GLY A 306 21.37 32.84 16.64
C GLY A 306 21.81 31.46 16.15
N ALA A 307 21.82 30.43 17.02
CA ALA A 307 22.07 29.05 16.62
C ALA A 307 20.79 28.39 16.07
N ALA A 308 20.97 27.46 15.13
CA ALA A 308 19.87 26.75 14.50
C ALA A 308 19.41 25.56 15.34
N ALA A 309 18.10 25.45 15.58
CA ALA A 309 17.47 24.30 16.22
C ALA A 309 17.15 23.22 15.20
N ARG A 310 17.42 21.95 15.52
CA ARG A 310 17.03 20.79 14.72
C ARG A 310 16.29 19.77 15.58
N VAL A 311 15.45 18.98 14.92
CA VAL A 311 14.79 17.80 15.51
C VAL A 311 15.14 16.57 14.69
N VAL A 312 15.39 15.47 15.39
CA VAL A 312 15.46 14.13 14.82
C VAL A 312 14.10 13.46 15.06
N ALA A 313 13.45 13.07 13.97
CA ALA A 313 12.22 12.29 14.00
C ALA A 313 12.56 10.83 13.68
N THR A 314 12.26 9.91 14.60
CA THR A 314 12.38 8.47 14.36
C THR A 314 11.01 7.92 14.00
N VAL A 315 10.89 7.44 12.76
CA VAL A 315 9.65 6.95 12.17
C VAL A 315 9.73 5.44 12.03
N GLY A 316 8.70 4.72 12.48
CA GLY A 316 8.54 3.29 12.21
C GLY A 316 7.17 3.02 11.61
N GLY A 317 7.06 2.12 10.65
CA GLY A 317 5.82 1.95 9.91
C GLY A 317 5.93 0.83 8.88
N ASP A 318 5.63 1.15 7.63
CA ASP A 318 5.65 0.24 6.48
C ASP A 318 6.87 0.43 5.56
N GLY A 319 7.89 1.17 5.99
CA GLY A 319 9.11 1.40 5.19
C GLY A 319 8.90 2.16 3.88
N THR A 320 7.72 2.73 3.63
CA THR A 320 7.42 3.45 2.39
C THR A 320 7.75 4.93 2.51
N ALA A 321 8.26 5.52 1.42
CA ALA A 321 8.62 6.92 1.38
C ALA A 321 7.41 7.85 1.52
N ARG A 322 7.56 8.93 2.29
CA ARG A 322 6.49 9.89 2.63
C ARG A 322 7.08 11.23 3.07
N ALA A 323 6.25 12.28 3.13
CA ALA A 323 6.69 13.57 3.64
C ALA A 323 6.57 13.66 5.16
N ALA A 324 7.46 14.44 5.76
CA ALA A 324 7.39 14.85 7.15
C ALA A 324 7.51 16.37 7.24
N GLY A 325 6.65 17.00 8.05
CA GLY A 325 6.67 18.42 8.35
C GLY A 325 7.04 18.67 9.80
N ALA A 326 7.96 19.59 10.05
CA ALA A 326 8.39 20.02 11.39
C ALA A 326 8.02 21.49 11.61
N THR A 327 7.50 21.81 12.79
CA THR A 327 7.17 23.17 13.22
C THR A 327 7.73 23.39 14.62
N LEU A 328 8.37 24.54 14.85
CA LEU A 328 8.92 24.90 16.15
C LEU A 328 7.99 25.89 16.86
N HIS A 329 7.48 25.55 18.05
CA HIS A 329 6.58 26.39 18.83
C HIS A 329 7.31 27.08 19.98
N GLY A 330 7.00 28.35 20.24
CA GLY A 330 7.62 29.17 21.29
C GLY A 330 7.93 30.60 20.83
N PRO A 331 8.67 31.41 21.63
CA PRO A 331 9.30 31.05 22.89
C PRO A 331 8.31 30.97 24.07
N PHE A 332 8.59 30.06 25.01
CA PHE A 332 7.89 29.92 26.28
C PHE A 332 8.81 30.29 27.45
N ALA A 333 8.23 30.84 28.53
CA ALA A 333 8.97 31.31 29.69
C ALA A 333 9.53 30.17 30.56
N SER A 334 8.97 28.98 30.48
CA SER A 334 9.43 27.79 31.21
C SER A 334 9.15 26.51 30.42
N ALA A 335 9.91 25.45 30.72
CA ALA A 335 9.67 24.12 30.14
C ALA A 335 8.25 23.61 30.43
N ALA A 336 7.70 23.89 31.62
CA ALA A 336 6.35 23.46 32.02
C ALA A 336 5.23 24.15 31.22
N SER A 337 5.49 25.37 30.71
CA SER A 337 4.53 26.09 29.86
C SER A 337 4.61 25.74 28.37
N ALA A 338 5.62 24.96 27.96
CA ALA A 338 5.85 24.67 26.56
C ALA A 338 4.81 23.68 26.00
N HIS A 339 4.22 24.03 24.87
CA HIS A 339 3.22 23.21 24.19
C HIS A 339 3.24 23.45 22.67
N CYS A 340 2.68 22.54 21.87
CA CYS A 340 2.59 22.71 20.42
C CYS A 340 1.33 23.46 19.93
N GLY A 341 0.70 24.24 20.81
CA GLY A 341 -0.26 25.29 20.44
C GLY A 341 0.38 26.67 20.37
N GLY A 342 -0.27 27.64 19.71
CA GLY A 342 0.16 29.05 19.70
C GLY A 342 1.27 29.38 18.70
N ALA A 343 2.06 30.41 19.03
CA ALA A 343 3.09 30.98 18.15
C ALA A 343 4.10 29.93 17.67
N SER A 344 4.43 29.99 16.38
CA SER A 344 5.26 28.99 15.73
C SER A 344 6.14 29.55 14.62
N MET A 345 7.16 28.80 14.26
CA MET A 345 8.10 29.05 13.19
C MET A 345 8.15 27.85 12.24
N GLY A 346 8.11 28.12 10.94
CA GLY A 346 7.98 27.08 9.91
C GLY A 346 6.55 26.54 9.79
N PRO A 347 6.26 25.78 8.74
CA PRO A 347 6.81 24.42 8.68
C PRO A 347 8.02 24.28 7.77
N VAL A 348 8.93 23.39 8.15
CA VAL A 348 9.98 22.84 7.28
C VAL A 348 9.62 21.41 6.91
N THR A 349 9.89 21.01 5.66
CA THR A 349 9.52 19.68 5.17
C THR A 349 10.74 18.87 4.76
N ALA A 350 10.69 17.56 4.97
CA ALA A 350 11.66 16.59 4.48
C ALA A 350 10.97 15.34 3.95
N SER A 351 11.67 14.56 3.14
CA SER A 351 11.26 13.21 2.80
C SER A 351 11.79 12.20 3.82
N VAL A 352 10.92 11.31 4.25
CA VAL A 352 11.24 10.08 4.99
C VAL A 352 11.32 8.98 3.94
N SER A 353 12.48 8.37 3.77
CA SER A 353 12.71 7.34 2.73
C SER A 353 12.24 5.94 3.13
N GLY A 354 12.00 5.72 4.43
CA GLY A 354 11.61 4.46 5.02
C GLY A 354 11.57 4.55 6.55
N ASP A 355 11.72 3.43 7.23
CA ASP A 355 11.75 3.40 8.69
C ASP A 355 13.16 3.78 9.18
N GLY A 356 13.26 4.69 10.15
CA GLY A 356 14.55 5.20 10.65
C GLY A 356 14.49 6.59 11.28
N GLY A 357 15.67 7.10 11.65
CA GLY A 357 15.86 8.44 12.23
C GLY A 357 16.22 9.48 11.17
N TYR A 358 15.51 10.61 11.16
CA TYR A 358 15.66 11.67 10.17
C TYR A 358 15.85 13.02 10.85
N GLY A 359 17.02 13.64 10.63
CA GLY A 359 17.26 15.03 11.02
C GLY A 359 16.52 15.98 10.07
N LEU A 360 15.45 16.61 10.54
CA LEU A 360 14.66 17.55 9.75
C LEU A 360 15.44 18.86 9.52
N PRO A 361 15.05 19.71 8.54
CA PRO A 361 15.71 21.00 8.34
C PRO A 361 15.68 21.86 9.59
N ALA A 362 16.73 22.65 9.80
CA ALA A 362 16.87 23.43 11.02
C ALA A 362 16.13 24.78 10.93
N ILE A 363 15.69 25.31 12.07
CA ILE A 363 15.05 26.62 12.21
C ILE A 363 15.84 27.45 13.23
N THR A 364 16.19 28.69 12.92
CA THR A 364 16.89 29.58 13.85
C THR A 364 15.88 30.40 14.67
N PRO A 365 15.77 30.19 16.00
CA PRO A 365 14.84 30.93 16.82
C PRO A 365 15.22 32.41 16.94
N GLY A 366 14.23 33.31 16.87
CA GLY A 366 14.45 34.76 16.93
C GLY A 366 14.54 35.34 18.36
N ALA A 367 14.24 34.55 19.39
CA ALA A 367 14.28 34.97 20.79
C ALA A 367 14.79 33.84 21.70
N GLY A 368 15.20 34.21 22.92
CA GLY A 368 15.50 33.22 23.95
C GLY A 368 14.22 32.67 24.58
N GLY A 369 14.28 31.47 25.12
CA GLY A 369 13.14 30.79 25.75
C GLY A 369 13.15 29.30 25.51
N TYR A 370 12.09 28.65 26.00
CA TYR A 370 11.82 27.25 25.70
C TYR A 370 11.01 27.11 24.42
N TYR A 371 11.32 26.10 23.64
CA TYR A 371 10.64 25.78 22.41
C TYR A 371 10.30 24.29 22.38
N LEU A 372 9.27 23.93 21.62
CA LEU A 372 8.82 22.55 21.46
C LEU A 372 8.60 22.23 19.98
N TRP A 373 9.08 21.08 19.52
CA TRP A 373 8.86 20.63 18.16
C TRP A 373 7.51 19.93 18.02
N ARG A 374 6.80 20.25 16.95
CA ARG A 374 5.71 19.45 16.42
C ARG A 374 6.15 18.85 15.11
N VAL A 375 6.08 17.53 14.99
CA VAL A 375 6.36 16.82 13.74
C VAL A 375 5.12 16.05 13.32
N ALA A 376 4.74 16.21 12.06
CA ALA A 376 3.70 15.42 11.40
C ALA A 376 4.35 14.61 10.28
N VAL A 377 3.97 13.34 10.18
CA VAL A 377 4.42 12.42 9.13
C VAL A 377 3.20 11.92 8.40
N ASP A 378 3.21 12.06 7.08
CA ASP A 378 2.08 11.69 6.24
C ASP A 378 1.81 10.18 6.28
N GLY A 379 0.57 9.82 5.97
CA GLY A 379 0.19 8.43 5.76
C GLY A 379 0.67 7.92 4.39
N THR A 380 0.50 6.62 4.19
CA THR A 380 0.71 5.95 2.90
C THR A 380 -0.55 5.16 2.58
N ALA A 381 -0.52 4.34 1.51
CA ALA A 381 -1.59 3.38 1.28
C ALA A 381 -1.79 2.45 2.49
N THR A 382 -0.73 2.09 3.21
CA THR A 382 -0.72 1.05 4.26
C THR A 382 -0.34 1.54 5.66
N SER A 383 -0.22 2.85 5.86
CA SER A 383 0.04 3.48 7.16
C SER A 383 -0.85 4.71 7.37
N VAL A 384 -1.39 4.86 8.58
CA VAL A 384 -2.19 6.03 8.97
C VAL A 384 -1.25 7.21 9.28
N PRO A 385 -1.57 8.46 8.90
CA PRO A 385 -0.76 9.64 9.28
C PRO A 385 -0.62 9.76 10.80
N ILE A 386 0.53 10.26 11.27
CA ILE A 386 0.81 10.48 12.69
C ILE A 386 1.38 11.88 12.93
N SER A 387 1.14 12.42 14.13
CA SER A 387 1.87 13.60 14.59
C SER A 387 2.27 13.44 16.05
N ALA A 388 3.40 14.05 16.42
CA ALA A 388 3.90 14.08 17.78
C ALA A 388 4.30 15.52 18.15
N CYS A 389 4.17 15.83 19.44
CA CYS A 389 4.59 17.09 20.04
C CYS A 389 5.59 16.75 21.15
N GLY A 390 6.77 17.35 21.12
CA GLY A 390 7.84 17.01 22.05
C GLY A 390 9.19 17.61 21.66
N ALA A 391 10.27 16.97 22.10
CA ALA A 391 11.64 17.42 21.83
C ALA A 391 11.88 18.89 22.22
N ALA A 392 11.90 19.16 23.54
CA ALA A 392 12.11 20.51 24.04
C ALA A 392 13.52 21.04 23.71
N VAL A 393 13.58 22.31 23.29
CA VAL A 393 14.82 23.04 23.04
C VAL A 393 14.86 24.27 23.92
N LYS A 394 15.96 24.49 24.64
CA LYS A 394 16.18 25.69 25.44
C LYS A 394 17.13 26.64 24.71
N VAL A 395 16.68 27.84 24.41
CA VAL A 395 17.49 28.89 23.75
C VAL A 395 17.83 29.96 24.77
N ARG A 396 19.12 30.13 25.07
CA ARG A 396 19.60 31.21 25.94
C ARG A 396 19.79 32.48 25.12
N GLY A 397 19.19 33.59 25.57
CA GLY A 397 19.44 34.92 25.04
C GLY A 397 20.89 35.38 25.31
N ARG A 398 21.33 36.38 24.57
CA ARG A 398 22.60 37.07 24.81
C ARG A 398 22.29 38.38 25.54
N ALA A 399 22.44 38.39 26.86
CA ALA A 399 22.30 39.62 27.59
C ALA A 399 23.48 40.55 27.30
N ALA A 400 23.27 41.85 27.46
CA ALA A 400 24.32 42.84 27.45
C ALA A 400 24.10 43.81 28.61
N VAL A 401 25.21 44.29 29.18
CA VAL A 401 25.21 45.29 30.23
C VAL A 401 26.16 46.42 29.85
N THR A 402 25.67 47.65 29.90
CA THR A 402 26.48 48.85 29.71
C THR A 402 26.35 49.75 30.93
N LEU A 403 27.39 50.53 31.23
CA LEU A 403 27.45 51.39 32.39
C LEU A 403 27.92 52.80 31.97
N ARG A 404 27.34 53.83 32.60
CA ARG A 404 27.75 55.23 32.48
C ARG A 404 27.94 55.85 33.86
N ALA A 405 29.18 56.15 34.20
CA ALA A 405 29.60 56.80 35.44
C ALA A 405 29.51 58.33 35.34
N PRO A 406 29.42 59.04 36.48
CA PRO A 406 29.65 60.48 36.53
C PRO A 406 31.12 60.76 36.21
N PRO A 407 31.45 61.74 35.33
CA PRO A 407 32.83 61.97 34.90
C PRO A 407 33.71 62.55 36.00
N THR A 408 33.12 63.28 36.95
CA THR A 408 33.79 63.98 38.05
C THR A 408 32.98 63.89 39.33
N ALA A 409 33.64 63.93 40.48
CA ALA A 409 33.03 64.05 41.81
C ALA A 409 34.01 64.73 42.79
N ALA A 410 33.53 65.16 43.95
CA ALA A 410 34.34 65.68 45.05
C ALA A 410 34.56 64.61 46.14
N VAL A 411 35.59 64.80 46.98
CA VAL A 411 35.79 63.97 48.17
C VAL A 411 34.54 64.05 49.07
N ALA A 412 34.15 62.90 49.62
CA ALA A 412 32.92 62.66 50.38
C ALA A 412 31.60 62.69 49.57
N ASP A 413 31.64 62.85 48.24
CA ASP A 413 30.44 62.71 47.40
C ASP A 413 29.92 61.27 47.43
N VAL A 414 28.60 61.15 47.25
CA VAL A 414 27.90 59.88 47.04
C VAL A 414 27.60 59.73 45.55
N VAL A 415 28.38 58.87 44.89
CA VAL A 415 28.35 58.67 43.44
C VAL A 415 27.56 57.42 43.04
N SER A 416 26.81 57.48 41.94
CA SER A 416 26.11 56.34 41.34
C SER A 416 26.29 56.32 39.82
N ALA A 417 26.25 55.15 39.21
CA ALA A 417 26.32 54.99 37.77
C ALA A 417 24.96 54.62 37.17
N GLN A 418 24.72 55.02 35.91
CA GLN A 418 23.57 54.56 35.13
C GLN A 418 23.93 53.23 34.45
N VAL A 419 23.18 52.17 34.75
CA VAL A 419 23.39 50.83 34.22
C VAL A 419 22.23 50.47 33.30
N THR A 420 22.53 50.01 32.09
CA THR A 420 21.52 49.54 31.12
C THR A 420 21.71 48.05 30.86
N VAL A 421 20.63 47.28 30.96
CA VAL A 421 20.59 45.85 30.67
C VAL A 421 19.69 45.59 29.47
N THR A 422 20.14 44.79 28.51
CA THR A 422 19.34 44.38 27.34
C THR A 422 19.49 42.89 27.06
N GLY A 423 18.63 42.32 26.20
CA GLY A 423 18.77 40.94 25.70
C GLY A 423 18.24 39.85 26.63
N LEU A 424 17.54 40.21 27.72
CA LEU A 424 16.82 39.25 28.56
C LEU A 424 15.52 38.82 27.85
N PRO A 425 15.25 37.51 27.68
CA PRO A 425 14.08 37.07 26.89
C PRO A 425 12.73 37.27 27.57
N PHE A 426 12.68 37.27 28.90
CA PHE A 426 11.48 37.50 29.70
C PHE A 426 11.79 38.53 30.79
N GLY A 427 10.83 39.40 31.13
CA GLY A 427 10.99 40.54 32.04
C GLY A 427 11.13 40.20 33.54
N GLY A 428 11.57 38.98 33.87
CA GLY A 428 11.77 38.55 35.27
C GLY A 428 12.86 39.38 35.97
N PRO A 429 12.84 39.43 37.31
CA PRO A 429 13.85 40.16 38.06
C PRO A 429 15.24 39.53 37.92
N VAL A 430 16.26 40.37 37.80
CA VAL A 430 17.68 39.99 37.70
C VAL A 430 18.50 40.74 38.73
N ASP A 431 19.58 40.11 39.17
CA ASP A 431 20.56 40.72 40.06
C ASP A 431 21.72 41.26 39.24
N VAL A 432 22.11 42.51 39.46
CA VAL A 432 23.24 43.15 38.81
C VAL A 432 24.21 43.64 39.87
N THR A 433 25.46 43.21 39.78
CA THR A 433 26.54 43.65 40.67
C THR A 433 27.26 44.81 40.04
N THR A 434 27.29 45.95 40.72
CA THR A 434 28.11 47.11 40.36
C THR A 434 29.36 47.13 41.25
N THR A 435 30.52 47.22 40.62
CA THR A 435 31.83 47.26 41.27
C THR A 435 32.45 48.63 41.05
N LEU A 436 32.89 49.27 42.14
CA LEU A 436 33.68 50.49 42.13
C LEU A 436 35.11 50.16 42.56
N TYR A 437 36.04 50.30 41.63
CA TYR A 437 37.47 50.13 41.86
C TYR A 437 38.18 51.47 42.10
N GLY A 438 39.26 51.45 42.88
CA GLY A 438 40.08 52.64 43.16
C GLY A 438 40.09 53.03 44.64
N PRO A 439 40.70 54.18 45.00
CA PRO A 439 41.24 55.19 44.09
C PRO A 439 42.53 54.75 43.37
N TYR A 440 42.76 55.28 42.18
CA TYR A 440 43.99 55.13 41.40
C TYR A 440 44.66 56.47 41.17
N ALA A 441 45.99 56.48 41.14
CA ALA A 441 46.77 57.67 40.77
C ALA A 441 46.58 58.03 39.28
N SER A 442 46.36 57.02 38.43
CA SER A 442 46.14 57.18 36.99
C SER A 442 44.96 56.33 36.53
N ALA A 443 44.19 56.84 35.57
CA ALA A 443 43.14 56.07 34.90
C ALA A 443 43.68 54.82 34.17
N ALA A 444 44.98 54.76 33.87
CA ALA A 444 45.61 53.62 33.20
C ALA A 444 45.68 52.35 34.08
N ASP A 445 45.64 52.49 35.40
CA ASP A 445 45.75 51.38 36.36
C ASP A 445 44.38 50.77 36.75
N ALA A 446 43.31 51.29 36.13
CA ALA A 446 41.93 51.02 36.50
C ALA A 446 41.51 49.54 36.39
N CYS A 447 40.50 49.18 37.20
CA CYS A 447 39.78 47.89 37.16
C CYS A 447 40.54 46.66 37.70
N THR A 448 41.55 46.88 38.53
CA THR A 448 42.31 45.85 39.25
C THR A 448 42.52 46.24 40.72
N GLY A 449 42.72 45.27 41.61
CA GLY A 449 42.98 45.57 43.04
C GLY A 449 41.72 45.89 43.86
N THR A 450 41.86 46.80 44.83
CA THR A 450 40.81 47.11 45.82
C THR A 450 39.55 47.65 45.17
N HIS A 451 38.41 47.12 45.61
CA HIS A 451 37.10 47.50 45.10
C HIS A 451 36.01 47.30 46.15
N ARG A 452 34.84 47.88 45.87
CA ARG A 452 33.60 47.67 46.61
C ARG A 452 32.53 47.21 45.64
N ASP A 453 31.76 46.19 46.03
CA ASP A 453 30.67 45.62 45.25
C ASP A 453 29.33 45.90 45.91
N VAL A 454 28.32 46.21 45.09
CA VAL A 454 26.93 46.19 45.53
C VAL A 454 26.07 45.49 44.49
N THR A 455 25.25 44.54 44.95
CA THR A 455 24.28 43.83 44.11
C THR A 455 22.89 44.42 44.30
N GLN A 456 22.25 44.77 43.18
CA GLN A 456 20.90 45.31 43.17
C GLN A 456 19.98 44.44 42.30
N ARG A 457 18.81 44.09 42.85
CA ARG A 457 17.76 43.36 42.14
C ARG A 457 16.87 44.34 41.38
N ARG A 458 16.56 44.03 40.12
CA ARG A 458 15.70 44.89 39.28
C ARG A 458 14.85 44.07 38.28
N PRO A 459 13.68 44.56 37.84
CA PRO A 459 12.83 43.83 36.89
C PRO A 459 13.42 43.95 35.47
N GLY A 460 13.77 42.83 34.78
CA GLY A 460 14.56 42.65 33.53
C GLY A 460 14.49 43.71 32.41
N ASN A 461 15.43 43.80 31.45
CA ASN A 461 15.67 44.86 30.43
C ASN A 461 15.34 46.36 30.74
N GLY A 462 16.30 47.27 30.62
CA GLY A 462 16.11 48.71 30.85
C GLY A 462 17.29 49.37 31.56
N THR A 463 17.16 50.66 31.84
CA THR A 463 18.18 51.50 32.49
C THR A 463 17.79 51.81 33.94
N PHE A 464 18.75 51.78 34.86
CA PHE A 464 18.57 52.10 36.27
C PHE A 464 19.83 52.73 36.87
N SER A 465 19.66 53.49 37.95
CA SER A 465 20.77 54.01 38.75
C SER A 465 21.26 52.92 39.71
N SER A 466 22.57 52.69 39.74
CA SER A 466 23.21 51.77 40.69
C SER A 466 23.04 52.27 42.12
N VAL A 467 23.16 51.35 43.08
CA VAL A 467 23.42 51.77 44.47
C VAL A 467 24.68 52.62 44.50
N SER A 468 24.64 53.66 45.34
CA SER A 468 25.68 54.67 45.40
C SER A 468 26.85 54.25 46.29
N PHE A 469 28.02 54.81 46.02
CA PHE A 469 29.25 54.64 46.80
C PHE A 469 29.73 56.01 47.30
N GLN A 470 30.21 56.08 48.53
CA GLN A 470 30.91 57.27 49.03
C GLN A 470 32.37 57.25 48.60
N VAL A 471 32.90 58.34 48.03
CA VAL A 471 34.30 58.44 47.60
C VAL A 471 35.11 59.30 48.57
N ASP A 472 35.90 58.66 49.44
CA ASP A 472 36.55 59.33 50.56
C ASP A 472 37.97 59.84 50.25
N GLU A 473 38.53 59.47 49.10
CA GLU A 473 39.89 59.81 48.72
C GLU A 473 39.93 60.39 47.29
N PRO A 474 40.78 61.39 47.01
CA PRO A 474 40.97 61.90 45.66
C PRO A 474 41.67 60.86 44.78
N GLY A 475 41.35 60.86 43.49
CA GLY A 475 41.95 59.93 42.52
C GLY A 475 40.97 59.50 41.44
N TRP A 476 41.39 58.57 40.61
CA TRP A 476 40.55 57.96 39.59
C TRP A 476 39.82 56.75 40.15
N TYR A 477 38.53 56.66 39.88
CA TYR A 477 37.70 55.49 40.18
C TYR A 477 37.16 54.89 38.90
N ALA A 478 37.08 53.56 38.86
CA ALA A 478 36.61 52.82 37.70
C ALA A 478 35.41 51.96 38.03
N TRP A 479 34.43 51.94 37.13
CA TRP A 479 33.16 51.28 37.32
C TRP A 479 33.02 50.06 36.42
N ARG A 480 32.42 49.00 36.95
CA ARG A 480 32.04 47.81 36.20
C ARG A 480 30.67 47.32 36.65
N ALA A 481 29.84 46.88 35.73
CA ALA A 481 28.61 46.17 36.03
C ALA A 481 28.68 44.74 35.50
N THR A 482 28.23 43.78 36.31
CA THR A 482 28.20 42.36 35.96
C THR A 482 26.80 41.82 36.19
N LEU A 483 26.26 41.16 35.16
CA LEU A 483 25.03 40.38 35.21
C LEU A 483 25.44 38.89 35.10
N PRO A 484 25.13 38.05 36.09
CA PRO A 484 25.44 36.63 36.04
C PRO A 484 24.58 35.89 35.00
N ASP A 485 25.04 34.69 34.67
CA ASP A 485 24.28 33.70 33.90
C ASP A 485 22.92 33.42 34.57
N GLY A 486 21.85 33.49 33.77
CA GLY A 486 20.53 33.02 34.20
C GLY A 486 20.11 31.77 33.46
N ASP A 487 18.93 31.26 33.80
CA ASP A 487 18.37 30.09 33.12
C ASP A 487 18.25 30.35 31.61
N LEU A 488 17.64 31.47 31.21
CA LEU A 488 17.35 31.78 29.79
C LEU A 488 18.27 32.80 29.14
N TRP A 489 19.37 33.19 29.77
CA TRP A 489 20.34 34.12 29.17
C TRP A 489 21.76 33.79 29.60
N LEU A 490 22.71 34.15 28.74
CA LEU A 490 24.12 34.26 29.12
C LEU A 490 24.34 35.58 29.86
N GLY A 491 25.16 35.55 30.90
CA GLY A 491 25.60 36.71 31.65
C GLY A 491 26.44 37.66 30.79
N ALA A 492 26.64 38.86 31.30
CA ALA A 492 27.40 39.90 30.62
C ALA A 492 28.10 40.82 31.62
N THR A 493 29.25 41.33 31.19
CA THR A 493 30.04 42.30 31.95
C THR A 493 30.22 43.54 31.10
N SER A 494 30.02 44.72 31.70
CA SER A 494 30.32 45.97 31.01
C SER A 494 31.82 46.11 30.78
N PRO A 495 32.24 46.88 29.75
CA PRO A 495 33.60 47.38 29.68
C PRO A 495 34.01 48.12 30.96
N CYS A 496 35.31 48.24 31.18
CA CYS A 496 35.90 48.92 32.33
C CYS A 496 37.15 49.66 31.88
N ALA A 497 37.50 50.76 32.56
CA ALA A 497 38.62 51.65 32.19
C ALA A 497 38.47 52.28 30.79
N VAL A 498 37.25 52.40 30.29
CA VAL A 498 36.92 53.11 29.05
C VAL A 498 36.22 54.43 29.34
N VAL A 499 36.25 55.36 28.38
CA VAL A 499 35.54 56.64 28.50
C VAL A 499 34.07 56.41 28.85
N GLY A 500 33.58 57.11 29.87
CA GLY A 500 32.23 56.93 30.41
C GLY A 500 32.11 55.90 31.54
N THR A 501 33.17 55.15 31.86
CA THR A 501 33.22 54.22 33.02
C THR A 501 34.19 54.67 34.12
N LEU A 502 34.70 55.90 34.03
CA LEU A 502 35.67 56.50 34.94
C LEU A 502 35.07 57.72 35.63
N THR A 503 35.44 57.92 36.89
CA THR A 503 35.12 59.11 37.68
C THR A 503 36.41 59.69 38.24
N GLN A 504 36.69 60.96 37.99
CA GLN A 504 37.79 61.67 38.65
C GLN A 504 37.27 62.34 39.93
N VAL A 505 37.88 61.99 41.07
CA VAL A 505 37.56 62.60 42.37
C VAL A 505 38.65 63.60 42.71
N SER A 506 38.25 64.86 42.92
CA SER A 506 39.12 65.95 43.35
C SER A 506 38.72 66.46 44.73
N ASN A 507 39.67 67.10 45.42
CA ASN A 507 39.43 67.75 46.71
C ASN A 507 38.42 68.90 46.63
#